data_AF-A0A7V9FY03-F1
#
_entry.id   AF-A0A7V9FY03-F1
#
_cell.length_a   1.000
_cell.length_b   1.000
_cell.length_c   1.000
_cell.angle_alpha   90.00
_cell.angle_beta   90.00
_cell.angle_gamma   90.00
#
_symmetry.space_group_name_H-M   'P 1'
#
loop_
_entity.id
_entity.type
_entity.pdbx_description
1 polymer ?
#
loop_
_entity_poly.entity_id
_entity_poly.type
_entity_poly.pdbx_seq_one_letter_code
_entity_poly.pdbx_strand_id
1 'polypeptide(L)'
;GAEGSNPRYRSLFAAVYRRGVERIDFTQRLAGRLGWLGDPFGAECVFQFEERTRAAGSPARYGAGPDTTPHLWWRRGNVLFTLSGPYPKRTLLRIADSLEPVAP
;
A
#
# COMPACT_ATOMS: atom_id res chain seq x y z
N GLY A 1 7.95 -14.44 -4.35
CA GLY A 1 7.70 -15.77 -3.78
C GLY A 1 6.39 -16.25 -4.35
N ALA A 2 5.65 -17.10 -3.65
CA ALA A 2 4.27 -17.46 -4.01
C ALA A 2 3.36 -16.23 -4.17
N GLU A 3 2.22 -16.38 -4.85
CA GLU A 3 1.15 -15.37 -4.94
C GLU A 3 0.88 -14.71 -3.57
N GLY A 4 0.76 -13.38 -3.55
CA GLY A 4 0.55 -12.61 -2.32
C GLY A 4 1.78 -12.42 -1.43
N SER A 5 2.99 -12.80 -1.88
CA SER A 5 4.23 -12.49 -1.19
C SER A 5 4.94 -11.29 -1.80
N ASN A 6 5.45 -10.41 -0.94
CA ASN A 6 6.28 -9.29 -1.39
C ASN A 6 7.48 -9.82 -2.19
N PRO A 7 7.67 -9.41 -3.44
CA PRO A 7 8.79 -9.87 -4.25
C PRO A 7 10.11 -9.46 -3.60
N ARG A 8 11.13 -10.33 -3.70
CA ARG A 8 12.48 -10.01 -3.21
C ARG A 8 13.05 -8.91 -4.11
N TYR A 9 13.09 -7.69 -3.61
CA TYR A 9 13.62 -6.52 -4.34
C TYR A 9 14.66 -5.81 -3.47
N ARG A 10 15.74 -5.33 -4.10
CA ARG A 10 16.66 -4.39 -3.44
C ARG A 10 15.86 -3.10 -3.18
N SER A 11 15.93 -2.57 -1.95
CA SER A 11 15.22 -1.35 -1.51
C SER A 11 13.69 -1.49 -1.31
N LEU A 12 13.23 -2.67 -0.88
CA LEU A 12 11.89 -2.87 -0.33
C LEU A 12 11.93 -2.82 1.20
N PHE A 13 11.12 -1.96 1.80
CA PHE A 13 10.72 -2.06 3.20
C PHE A 13 9.34 -2.71 3.27
N ALA A 14 9.16 -3.66 4.19
CA ALA A 14 7.87 -4.25 4.48
C ALA A 14 7.69 -4.38 6.00
N ALA A 15 6.54 -3.93 6.49
CA ALA A 15 6.12 -4.11 7.87
C ALA A 15 4.74 -4.78 7.88
N VAL A 16 4.57 -5.75 8.76
CA VAL A 16 3.30 -6.44 8.97
C VAL A 16 2.90 -6.24 10.43
N TYR A 17 1.76 -5.59 10.64
CA TYR A 17 1.14 -5.48 11.95
C TYR A 17 0.02 -6.50 12.06
N ARG A 18 -0.04 -7.22 13.18
CA ARG A 18 -1.08 -8.21 13.45
C ARG A 18 -1.63 -8.09 14.86
N ARG A 19 -2.94 -8.24 14.99
CA ARG A 19 -3.67 -8.35 16.26
C ARG A 19 -4.77 -9.41 16.11
N GLY A 20 -4.50 -10.62 16.59
CA GLY A 20 -5.42 -11.75 16.38
C GLY A 20 -5.58 -12.03 14.88
N VAL A 21 -6.83 -11.96 14.39
CA VAL A 21 -7.17 -12.14 12.96
C VAL A 21 -6.96 -10.89 12.11
N GLU A 22 -6.76 -9.73 12.75
CA GLU A 22 -6.51 -8.48 12.06
C GLU A 22 -5.06 -8.43 11.55
N ARG A 23 -4.90 -8.07 10.27
CA ARG A 23 -3.60 -7.92 9.62
C ARG A 23 -3.55 -6.63 8.82
N ILE A 24 -2.45 -5.90 8.97
CA ILE A 24 -2.10 -4.75 8.15
C ILE A 24 -0.76 -5.04 7.50
N ASP A 25 -0.69 -4.91 6.19
CA ASP A 25 0.55 -4.98 5.43
C ASP A 25 0.89 -3.58 4.93
N PHE A 26 2.11 -3.15 5.22
CA PHE A 26 2.64 -1.89 4.75
C PHE A 26 3.94 -2.13 3.99
N THR A 27 4.09 -1.51 2.82
CA THR A 27 5.35 -1.57 2.08
C THR A 27 5.78 -0.20 1.59
N GLN A 28 7.10 -0.02 1.49
CA GLN A 28 7.72 1.11 0.81
C GLN A 28 8.72 0.61 -0.20
N ARG A 29 8.75 1.21 -1.38
CA ARG A 29 9.67 0.81 -2.45
C ARG A 29 9.96 1.96 -3.40
N LEU A 30 11.06 1.87 -4.13
CA LEU A 30 11.38 2.85 -5.16
C LEU A 30 10.45 2.72 -6.38
N ALA A 31 10.00 3.86 -6.90
CA ALA A 31 9.23 4.00 -8.14
C ALA A 31 10.13 4.51 -9.28
N GLY A 32 9.90 4.06 -10.52
CA GLY A 32 10.61 4.56 -11.72
C GLY A 32 11.23 3.48 -12.62
N ARG A 33 12.20 3.86 -13.46
CA ARG A 33 12.76 3.06 -14.58
C ARG A 33 13.47 1.76 -14.16
N LEU A 34 14.01 1.72 -12.95
CA LEU A 34 14.60 0.53 -12.31
C LEU A 34 13.76 0.02 -11.12
N GLY A 35 12.57 0.61 -10.93
CA GLY A 35 11.61 0.27 -9.89
C GLY A 35 10.25 -0.06 -10.50
N TRP A 36 9.19 0.10 -9.72
CA TRP A 36 7.84 -0.15 -10.22
C TRP A 36 7.33 1.08 -10.98
N LEU A 37 6.79 0.87 -12.19
CA LEU A 37 6.31 1.96 -13.07
C LEU A 37 5.02 2.60 -12.57
N GLY A 38 4.25 1.90 -11.76
CA GLY A 38 2.94 2.32 -11.27
C GLY A 38 2.41 1.41 -10.17
N ASP A 39 1.11 1.54 -9.93
CA ASP A 39 0.34 0.79 -8.94
C ASP A 39 0.74 -0.71 -8.90
N PRO A 40 1.18 -1.26 -7.74
CA PRO A 40 1.44 -2.70 -7.59
C PRO A 40 0.29 -3.58 -7.98
N PHE A 41 -0.92 -3.06 -7.79
CA PHE A 41 -2.12 -3.85 -7.74
C PHE A 41 -2.84 -3.91 -9.09
N GLY A 42 -2.46 -3.06 -10.05
CA GLY A 42 -3.00 -3.10 -11.41
C GLY A 42 -2.69 -4.38 -12.20
N ALA A 43 -1.83 -5.27 -11.69
CA ALA A 43 -1.52 -6.56 -12.31
C ALA A 43 -2.17 -7.78 -11.64
N GLU A 44 -2.46 -7.75 -10.32
CA GLU A 44 -2.95 -8.90 -9.55
C GLU A 44 -4.28 -8.65 -8.83
N CYS A 45 -4.68 -7.39 -8.64
CA CYS A 45 -5.93 -7.06 -7.97
C CYS A 45 -6.93 -6.51 -8.99
N VAL A 46 -7.97 -7.29 -9.27
CA VAL A 46 -9.16 -6.77 -9.94
C VAL A 46 -9.93 -5.97 -8.91
N PHE A 47 -9.63 -4.68 -8.78
CA PHE A 47 -10.44 -3.78 -7.97
C PHE A 47 -11.80 -3.61 -8.62
N GLN A 48 -12.85 -3.96 -7.89
CA GLN A 48 -14.22 -3.65 -8.32
C GLN A 48 -14.58 -2.19 -8.01
N PHE A 49 -13.94 -1.62 -6.99
CA PHE A 49 -14.08 -0.22 -6.63
C PHE A 49 -12.71 0.44 -6.52
N GLU A 50 -12.52 1.54 -7.24
CA GLU A 50 -11.37 2.43 -7.11
C GLU A 50 -11.81 3.86 -6.90
N GLU A 51 -11.11 4.57 -6.02
CA GLU A 51 -11.38 5.98 -5.73
C GLU A 51 -10.09 6.78 -5.57
N ARG A 52 -10.06 7.99 -6.14
CA ARG A 52 -8.99 8.96 -5.89
C ARG A 52 -9.17 9.59 -4.52
N THR A 53 -8.08 9.74 -3.77
CA THR A 53 -8.11 10.33 -2.43
C THR A 53 -6.77 11.01 -2.10
N ARG A 54 -6.56 11.40 -0.84
CA ARG A 54 -5.29 11.89 -0.34
C ARG A 54 -4.89 11.09 0.89
N ALA A 55 -3.65 10.62 0.92
CA ALA A 55 -3.06 9.91 2.04
C ALA A 55 -1.73 10.56 2.37
N ALA A 56 -1.54 10.88 3.65
CA ALA A 56 -0.33 11.50 4.15
C ALA A 56 -0.01 12.78 3.32
N GLY A 57 -1.03 13.61 3.08
CA GLY A 57 -0.97 14.84 2.28
C GLY A 57 -0.73 14.64 0.76
N SER A 58 -0.48 13.43 0.29
CA SER A 58 -0.13 13.12 -1.11
C SER A 58 -1.34 12.55 -1.87
N PRO A 59 -1.45 12.78 -3.19
CA PRO A 59 -2.44 12.08 -4.01
C PRO A 59 -2.31 10.57 -3.86
N ALA A 60 -3.44 9.93 -3.62
CA ALA A 60 -3.53 8.51 -3.34
C ALA A 60 -4.69 7.88 -4.11
N ARG A 61 -4.68 6.57 -4.15
CA ARG A 61 -5.82 5.77 -4.63
C ARG A 61 -6.15 4.71 -3.59
N TYR A 62 -7.44 4.50 -3.43
CA TYR A 62 -8.00 3.44 -2.62
C TYR A 62 -8.70 2.44 -3.54
N GLY A 63 -8.44 1.16 -3.33
CA GLY A 63 -9.02 0.05 -4.09
C GLY A 63 -9.60 -0.99 -3.14
N ALA A 64 -10.77 -1.53 -3.46
CA ALA A 64 -11.40 -2.62 -2.72
C ALA A 64 -12.33 -3.47 -3.60
N GLY A 65 -12.67 -4.66 -3.13
CA GLY A 65 -13.68 -5.53 -3.73
C GLY A 65 -14.08 -6.66 -2.77
N PRO A 66 -15.12 -7.44 -3.09
CA PRO A 66 -15.55 -8.60 -2.30
C PRO A 66 -14.42 -9.63 -2.08
N ASP A 67 -13.62 -9.88 -3.12
CA ASP A 67 -12.52 -10.85 -3.11
C ASP A 67 -11.14 -10.17 -3.02
N THR A 68 -11.12 -8.84 -2.88
CA THR A 68 -9.91 -8.04 -2.88
C THR A 68 -9.85 -7.29 -1.56
N THR A 69 -8.84 -7.60 -0.74
CA THR A 69 -8.57 -6.87 0.51
C THR A 69 -8.59 -5.36 0.25
N PRO A 70 -9.05 -4.49 1.15
CA PRO A 70 -8.89 -3.05 0.95
C PRO A 70 -7.42 -2.63 0.91
N HIS A 71 -7.06 -1.78 -0.05
CA HIS A 71 -5.70 -1.24 -0.18
C HIS A 71 -5.72 0.24 -0.46
N LEU A 72 -4.66 0.90 -0.03
CA LEU A 72 -4.35 2.29 -0.25
C LEU A 72 -2.92 2.38 -0.77
N TRP A 73 -2.71 3.12 -1.84
CA TRP A 73 -1.36 3.39 -2.34
C TRP A 73 -1.20 4.85 -2.71
N TRP A 74 0.00 5.35 -2.46
CA TRP A 74 0.37 6.74 -2.73
C TRP A 74 1.86 6.84 -2.98
N ARG A 75 2.27 7.95 -3.55
CA ARG A 75 3.66 8.22 -3.89
C ARG A 75 4.12 9.51 -3.22
N ARG A 76 5.30 9.48 -2.61
CA ARG A 76 6.04 10.67 -2.14
C ARG A 76 7.41 10.65 -2.78
N GLY A 77 7.71 11.62 -3.64
CA GLY A 77 8.96 11.66 -4.40
C GLY A 77 9.16 10.43 -5.27
N ASN A 78 10.24 9.68 -5.06
CA ASN A 78 10.54 8.42 -5.75
C ASN A 78 10.15 7.17 -4.94
N VAL A 79 9.40 7.32 -3.84
CA VAL A 79 8.96 6.18 -3.02
C VAL A 79 7.45 5.96 -3.21
N LEU A 80 7.09 4.73 -3.53
CA LEU A 80 5.73 4.23 -3.57
C LEU A 80 5.44 3.50 -2.26
N PHE A 81 4.30 3.84 -1.69
CA PHE A 81 3.79 3.29 -0.44
C PHE A 81 2.55 2.47 -0.75
N THR A 82 2.43 1.31 -0.09
CA THR A 82 1.19 0.55 -0.07
C THR A 82 0.81 0.24 1.36
N LEU A 83 -0.49 0.25 1.62
CA LEU A 83 -1.08 -0.12 2.88
C LEU A 83 -2.32 -0.95 2.59
N SER A 84 -2.41 -2.15 3.14
CA SER A 84 -3.57 -3.02 2.95
C SER A 84 -3.98 -3.70 4.25
N GLY A 85 -5.25 -4.06 4.32
CA GLY A 85 -5.82 -4.75 5.47
C GLY A 85 -7.34 -4.76 5.44
N PRO A 86 -8.01 -5.54 6.30
CA PRO A 86 -9.46 -5.73 6.31
C PRO A 86 -10.19 -4.54 6.94
N TYR A 87 -9.82 -3.31 6.55
CA TYR A 87 -10.30 -2.08 7.15
C TYR A 87 -10.92 -1.15 6.12
N PRO A 88 -11.93 -0.35 6.52
CA PRO A 88 -12.50 0.64 5.61
C PRO A 88 -11.48 1.73 5.26
N LYS A 89 -11.67 2.37 4.11
CA LYS A 89 -10.86 3.50 3.61
C LYS A 89 -10.47 4.49 4.69
N ARG A 90 -11.42 4.95 5.52
CA ARG A 90 -11.18 5.94 6.58
C ARG A 90 -10.09 5.48 7.57
N THR A 91 -10.06 4.21 7.91
CA THR A 91 -9.06 3.64 8.83
C THR A 91 -7.70 3.54 8.15
N LEU A 92 -7.65 3.08 6.90
CA LEU A 92 -6.39 3.05 6.14
C LEU A 92 -5.80 4.45 5.95
N LEU A 93 -6.63 5.45 5.67
CA LEU A 93 -6.19 6.86 5.60
C LEU A 93 -5.60 7.33 6.92
N ARG A 94 -6.29 7.09 8.05
CA ARG A 94 -5.76 7.43 9.38
C ARG A 94 -4.43 6.78 9.68
N ILE A 95 -4.25 5.52 9.31
CA ILE A 95 -2.98 4.81 9.48
C ILE A 95 -1.92 5.48 8.60
N ALA A 96 -2.19 5.71 7.32
CA ALA A 96 -1.25 6.36 6.41
C ALA A 96 -0.84 7.76 6.87
N ASP A 97 -1.79 8.54 7.39
CA ASP A 97 -1.55 9.89 7.94
C ASP A 97 -0.74 9.85 9.25
N SER A 98 -0.68 8.71 9.95
CA SER A 98 0.11 8.54 11.18
C SER A 98 1.55 8.06 10.93
N LEU A 99 1.90 7.74 9.68
CA LEU A 99 3.22 7.24 9.34
C LEU A 99 4.23 8.39 9.22
N GLU A 100 5.17 8.40 10.16
CA GLU A 100 6.28 9.33 10.18
C GLU A 100 7.60 8.65 9.78
N PRO A 101 8.48 9.31 9.00
CA PRO A 101 9.84 8.85 8.83
C PRO A 101 10.55 8.78 10.18
N VAL A 102 11.25 7.69 10.44
CA VAL A 102 12.21 7.65 11.55
C VAL A 102 13.43 8.44 11.10
N ALA A 103 13.68 9.58 11.72
CA ALA A 103 14.90 10.34 11.48
C ALA A 103 16.13 9.49 11.87
N PRO A 104 17.24 9.54 11.10
CA PRO A 104 18.48 8.87 11.46
C PRO A 104 19.10 9.44 12.74
#